data_AF-A0A7C3G5K9-F1
#
_entry.id   AF-A0A7C3G5K9-F1
#
_cell.length_a   1.000
_cell.length_b   1.000
_cell.length_c   1.000
_cell.angle_alpha   90.00
_cell.angle_beta   90.00
_cell.angle_gamma   90.00
#
_symmetry.space_group_name_H-M   'P 1'
#
loop_
_entity.id
_entity.type
_entity.pdbx_description
1 polymer ?
#
loop_
_entity_poly.entity_id
_entity_poly.type
_entity_poly.pdbx_seq_one_letter_code
_entity_poly.pdbx_strand_id
1 'polypeptide(L)'
;MINPNCVWTQLGFIVPKTCFPLKNIFVKKIIRNIVFVLVSFTIGFTILYYIFNNYNDAYIQQCALDGIPEADCNLLQKLKNDFWSVQPFWAFAAVSCFALSNLSRAMRWNLLLQPLGYQPKLYNSFFAVLITYFVNLFIPRMGEVARAAALNKAENIPVEKAMGTIVLGRIIDVIMLLLFIALAFLL
;
A
#
# COMPACT_ATOMS: atom_id res chain seq x y z
N MET A 1 -7.61 -40.78 -18.82
CA MET A 1 -6.89 -39.72 -19.56
C MET A 1 -7.15 -38.40 -18.85
N ILE A 2 -6.12 -37.83 -18.20
CA ILE A 2 -6.25 -36.59 -17.41
C ILE A 2 -6.13 -35.42 -18.40
N ASN A 3 -7.23 -34.68 -18.61
CA ASN A 3 -7.22 -33.48 -19.45
C ASN A 3 -6.45 -32.36 -18.70
N PRO A 4 -5.37 -31.79 -19.27
CA PRO A 4 -4.57 -30.76 -18.61
C PRO A 4 -5.30 -29.43 -18.37
N ASN A 5 -6.53 -29.26 -18.88
CA ASN A 5 -7.31 -28.03 -18.80
C ASN A 5 -8.43 -28.01 -17.73
N CYS A 6 -8.44 -28.96 -16.79
CA CYS A 6 -9.47 -29.05 -15.74
C CYS A 6 -8.90 -28.95 -14.32
N VAL A 7 -9.59 -28.20 -13.45
CA VAL A 7 -9.42 -28.25 -11.99
C VAL A 7 -10.45 -29.22 -11.42
N TRP A 8 -10.00 -30.18 -10.62
CA TRP A 8 -10.84 -31.14 -9.92
C TRP A 8 -11.00 -30.73 -8.46
N THR A 9 -12.17 -30.23 -8.08
CA THR A 9 -12.52 -29.91 -6.69
C THR A 9 -13.34 -31.05 -6.07
N GLN A 10 -12.86 -31.63 -4.97
CA GLN A 10 -13.66 -32.53 -4.12
C GLN A 10 -14.47 -31.68 -3.13
N LEU A 11 -15.76 -31.47 -3.42
CA LEU A 11 -16.73 -31.00 -2.44
C LEU A 11 -17.31 -32.23 -1.73
N GLY A 12 -16.60 -32.71 -0.70
CA GLY A 12 -17.04 -33.83 0.13
C GLY A 12 -16.85 -35.23 -0.49
N PHE A 13 -16.95 -36.25 0.36
CA PHE A 13 -16.63 -37.65 0.05
C PHE A 13 -17.64 -38.39 -0.85
N ILE A 14 -18.79 -37.78 -1.17
CA ILE A 14 -19.95 -38.47 -1.79
C ILE A 14 -20.24 -38.00 -3.23
N VAL A 15 -19.61 -36.92 -3.71
CA VAL A 15 -19.92 -36.35 -5.03
C VAL A 15 -18.88 -36.75 -6.09
N PRO A 16 -19.28 -37.24 -7.29
CA PRO A 16 -18.35 -37.57 -8.36
C PRO A 16 -17.54 -36.33 -8.79
N LYS A 17 -16.26 -36.54 -9.11
CA LYS A 17 -15.35 -35.48 -9.58
C LYS A 17 -15.97 -34.80 -10.81
N THR A 18 -16.26 -33.50 -10.71
CA THR A 18 -16.74 -32.68 -11.85
C THR A 18 -15.58 -31.86 -12.42
N CYS A 19 -15.43 -31.85 -13.74
CA CYS A 19 -14.33 -31.21 -14.48
C CYS A 19 -14.75 -29.76 -14.80
N PHE A 20 -14.21 -28.77 -14.10
CA PHE A 20 -14.47 -27.36 -14.43
C PHE A 20 -13.38 -26.81 -15.37
N PRO A 21 -13.74 -26.20 -16.52
CA PRO A 21 -12.75 -25.71 -17.48
C PRO A 21 -11.98 -24.49 -16.95
N LEU A 22 -10.64 -24.59 -16.87
CA LEU A 22 -9.72 -23.55 -16.36
C LEU A 22 -9.94 -22.16 -16.99
N LYS A 23 -10.21 -22.14 -18.30
CA LYS A 23 -10.45 -20.90 -19.06
C LYS A 23 -11.60 -20.06 -18.47
N ASN A 24 -12.65 -20.71 -17.96
CA ASN A 24 -13.84 -20.03 -17.46
C ASN A 24 -13.62 -19.40 -16.08
N ILE A 25 -12.75 -20.01 -15.25
CA ILE A 25 -12.35 -19.49 -13.93
C ILE A 25 -11.40 -18.30 -14.08
N PHE A 26 -10.40 -18.42 -14.95
CA PHE A 26 -9.42 -17.37 -15.19
C PHE A 26 -10.06 -16.11 -15.79
N VAL A 27 -10.95 -16.28 -16.78
CA VAL A 27 -11.70 -15.19 -17.42
C VAL A 27 -12.65 -14.51 -16.42
N LYS A 28 -13.42 -15.25 -15.61
CA LYS A 28 -14.25 -14.65 -14.55
C LYS A 28 -13.43 -13.87 -13.52
N LYS A 29 -12.25 -14.38 -13.14
CA LYS A 29 -11.35 -13.70 -12.19
C LYS A 29 -10.80 -12.40 -12.77
N ILE A 30 -10.43 -12.40 -14.06
CA ILE A 30 -9.98 -11.20 -14.79
C ILE A 30 -11.10 -10.18 -14.90
N ILE A 31 -12.30 -10.58 -15.36
CA ILE A 31 -13.44 -9.68 -15.52
C ILE A 31 -13.80 -9.03 -14.18
N ARG A 32 -13.86 -9.81 -13.09
CA ARG A 32 -14.11 -9.28 -11.75
C ARG A 32 -13.08 -8.23 -11.33
N ASN A 33 -11.79 -8.45 -11.60
CA ASN A 33 -10.74 -7.50 -11.26
C ASN A 33 -10.81 -6.23 -12.13
N ILE A 34 -11.11 -6.35 -13.43
CA ILE A 34 -11.28 -5.20 -14.33
C ILE A 34 -12.47 -4.37 -13.89
N VAL A 35 -13.61 -5.01 -13.60
CA VAL A 35 -14.80 -4.32 -13.07
C VAL A 35 -14.48 -3.62 -11.75
N PHE A 36 -13.76 -4.27 -10.84
CA PHE A 36 -13.33 -3.67 -9.58
C PHE A 36 -12.45 -2.44 -9.79
N VAL A 37 -11.49 -2.50 -10.72
CA VAL A 37 -10.64 -1.35 -11.08
C VAL A 37 -11.49 -0.21 -11.67
N LEU A 38 -12.35 -0.49 -12.65
CA LEU A 38 -13.19 0.54 -13.27
C LEU A 38 -14.09 1.23 -12.24
N VAL A 39 -14.72 0.46 -11.34
CA VAL A 39 -15.53 1.01 -10.25
C VAL A 39 -14.67 1.90 -9.34
N SER A 40 -13.47 1.46 -8.97
CA SER A 40 -12.55 2.26 -8.14
C SER A 40 -12.12 3.57 -8.80
N PHE A 41 -11.85 3.56 -10.10
CA PHE A 41 -11.46 4.76 -10.85
C PHE A 41 -12.64 5.73 -11.01
N THR A 42 -13.83 5.24 -11.30
CA THR A 42 -15.03 6.08 -11.41
C THR A 42 -15.36 6.74 -10.08
N ILE A 43 -15.33 5.98 -8.98
CA ILE A 43 -15.53 6.54 -7.64
C ILE A 43 -14.47 7.61 -7.35
N GLY A 44 -13.20 7.31 -7.61
CA GLY A 44 -12.11 8.27 -7.42
C GLY A 44 -12.30 9.56 -8.24
N PHE A 45 -12.66 9.45 -9.51
CA PHE A 45 -12.88 10.60 -10.37
C PHE A 45 -14.07 11.44 -9.93
N THR A 46 -15.18 10.81 -9.55
CA THR A 46 -16.36 11.49 -9.01
C THR A 46 -16.04 12.24 -7.72
N ILE A 47 -15.29 11.62 -6.80
CA ILE A 47 -14.85 12.28 -5.57
C ILE A 47 -13.96 13.48 -5.89
N LEU A 48 -12.99 13.33 -6.79
CA LEU A 48 -12.11 14.43 -7.20
C LEU A 48 -12.87 15.56 -7.87
N TYR A 49 -13.84 15.26 -8.73
CA TYR A 49 -14.70 16.26 -9.37
C TYR A 49 -15.52 17.03 -8.32
N TYR A 50 -16.12 16.32 -7.36
CA TYR A 50 -16.87 16.94 -6.27
C TYR A 50 -15.98 17.85 -5.42
N ILE A 51 -14.79 17.37 -5.05
CA ILE A 51 -13.81 18.12 -4.28
C ILE A 51 -13.33 19.36 -5.05
N PHE A 52 -13.05 19.21 -6.35
CA PHE A 52 -12.59 20.31 -7.19
C PHE A 52 -13.62 21.44 -7.27
N ASN A 53 -14.89 21.10 -7.49
CA ASN A 53 -15.97 22.08 -7.53
C ASN A 53 -16.10 22.80 -6.18
N ASN A 54 -16.09 22.05 -5.07
CA ASN A 54 -16.18 22.62 -3.73
C ASN A 54 -15.01 23.57 -3.41
N TYR A 55 -13.79 23.24 -3.84
CA TYR A 55 -12.64 24.13 -3.67
C TYR A 55 -12.65 25.32 -4.62
N ASN A 56 -13.16 25.16 -5.85
CA ASN A 56 -13.28 26.24 -6.81
C ASN A 56 -14.25 27.32 -6.33
N ASP A 57 -15.41 26.91 -5.80
CA ASP A 57 -16.40 27.84 -5.25
C ASP A 57 -15.84 28.60 -4.03
N ALA A 58 -15.13 27.90 -3.14
CA ALA A 58 -14.45 28.52 -2.00
C ALA A 58 -13.33 29.49 -2.44
N TYR A 59 -12.61 29.17 -3.52
CA TYR A 59 -11.54 30.01 -4.04
C TYR A 59 -12.06 31.29 -4.70
N ILE A 60 -13.18 31.22 -5.42
CA ILE A 60 -13.83 32.41 -6.01
C ILE A 60 -14.24 33.40 -4.92
N GLN A 61 -14.77 32.92 -3.80
CA GLN A 61 -15.09 33.77 -2.65
C GLN A 61 -13.84 34.43 -2.06
N GLN A 62 -12.72 33.69 -1.97
CA GLN A 62 -11.45 34.23 -1.51
C GLN A 62 -10.91 35.32 -2.45
N CYS A 63 -11.00 35.12 -3.77
CA CYS A 63 -10.63 36.15 -4.77
C CYS A 63 -11.41 37.45 -4.56
N ALA A 64 -12.71 37.36 -4.24
CA ALA A 64 -13.55 38.53 -3.98
C ALA A 64 -13.13 39.30 -2.71
N LEU A 65 -12.64 38.60 -1.68
CA LEU A 65 -12.10 39.22 -0.46
C LEU A 65 -10.72 39.84 -0.68
N ASP A 66 -9.88 39.19 -1.48
CA ASP A 66 -8.52 39.63 -1.79
C ASP A 66 -8.48 40.74 -2.87
N GLY A 67 -9.64 41.13 -3.42
CA GLY A 67 -9.77 42.19 -4.43
C GLY A 67 -9.19 41.82 -5.80
N ILE A 68 -9.07 40.53 -6.09
CA ILE A 68 -8.53 40.01 -7.35
C ILE A 68 -9.65 40.03 -8.42
N PRO A 69 -9.42 40.59 -9.62
CA PRO A 69 -10.41 40.57 -10.70
C PRO A 69 -10.87 39.15 -11.03
N GLU A 70 -12.18 38.97 -11.27
CA GLU A 70 -12.76 37.66 -11.59
C GLU A 70 -12.13 37.00 -12.83
N ALA A 71 -11.61 37.81 -13.76
CA ALA A 71 -10.92 37.35 -14.96
C ALA A 71 -9.63 36.57 -14.67
N ASP A 72 -8.97 36.84 -13.54
CA ASP A 72 -7.70 36.21 -13.14
C ASP A 72 -7.88 35.12 -12.06
N CYS A 73 -9.10 34.89 -11.58
CA CYS A 73 -9.40 33.91 -10.52
C CYS A 73 -9.41 32.46 -11.05
N ASN A 74 -8.23 31.96 -11.42
CA ASN A 74 -8.04 30.62 -11.97
C ASN A 74 -7.44 29.66 -10.92
N LEU A 75 -8.27 28.75 -10.37
CA LEU A 75 -7.82 27.77 -9.37
C LEU A 75 -6.64 26.92 -9.86
N LEU A 76 -6.63 26.51 -11.14
CA LEU A 76 -5.53 25.72 -11.71
C LEU A 76 -4.20 26.49 -11.75
N GLN A 77 -4.23 27.80 -11.97
CA GLN A 77 -3.04 28.63 -11.97
C GLN A 77 -2.49 28.81 -10.55
N LYS A 78 -3.38 29.00 -9.57
CA LYS A 78 -3.00 29.00 -8.15
C LYS A 78 -2.36 27.67 -7.75
N LEU A 79 -3.00 26.54 -8.07
CA LEU A 79 -2.45 25.21 -7.80
C LEU A 79 -1.06 25.06 -8.40
N LYS A 80 -0.88 25.43 -9.68
CA LYS A 80 0.42 25.40 -10.34
C LYS A 80 1.45 26.23 -9.57
N ASN A 81 1.13 27.47 -9.19
CA ASN A 81 2.05 28.34 -8.47
C ASN A 81 2.37 27.81 -7.06
N ASP A 82 1.41 27.23 -6.36
CA ASP A 82 1.59 26.61 -5.04
C ASP A 82 2.56 25.41 -5.13
N PHE A 83 2.49 24.61 -6.21
CA PHE A 83 3.45 23.54 -6.46
C PHE A 83 4.87 24.05 -6.76
N TRP A 84 5.01 25.16 -7.49
CA TRP A 84 6.32 25.73 -7.83
C TRP A 84 6.96 26.54 -6.71
N SER A 85 6.17 27.07 -5.77
CA SER A 85 6.67 27.82 -4.62
C SER A 85 7.15 26.94 -3.47
N VAL A 86 7.01 25.61 -3.58
CA VAL A 86 7.48 24.65 -2.57
C VAL A 86 8.98 24.81 -2.33
N GLN A 87 9.34 24.98 -1.05
CA GLN A 87 10.71 25.01 -0.60
C GLN A 87 11.35 23.60 -0.72
N PRO A 88 12.39 23.41 -1.56
CA PRO A 88 12.98 22.09 -1.81
C PRO A 88 13.59 21.45 -0.55
N PHE A 89 14.04 22.27 0.40
CA PHE A 89 14.62 21.82 1.66
C PHE A 89 13.67 20.94 2.46
N TRP A 90 12.42 21.36 2.65
CA TRP A 90 11.43 20.62 3.42
C TRP A 90 10.99 19.34 2.70
N ALA A 91 10.86 19.39 1.38
CA ALA A 91 10.58 18.20 0.57
C ALA A 91 11.70 17.16 0.72
N PHE A 92 12.96 17.57 0.63
CA PHE A 92 14.12 16.70 0.82
C PHE A 92 14.21 16.15 2.26
N ALA A 93 13.96 17.00 3.26
CA ALA A 93 13.93 16.58 4.66
C ALA A 93 12.87 15.52 4.92
N ALA A 94 11.66 15.68 4.36
CA ALA A 94 10.59 14.70 4.48
C ALA A 94 10.96 13.34 3.85
N VAL A 95 11.52 13.36 2.63
CA VAL A 95 11.99 12.14 1.94
C VAL A 95 13.12 11.47 2.72
N SER A 96 14.05 12.25 3.27
CA SER A 96 15.16 11.75 4.08
C SER A 96 14.67 11.10 5.37
N CYS A 97 13.77 11.75 6.10
CA CYS A 97 13.13 11.19 7.30
C CYS A 97 12.35 9.90 6.97
N PHE A 98 11.65 9.86 5.85
CA PHE A 98 10.97 8.65 5.38
C PHE A 98 11.95 7.50 5.11
N ALA A 99 13.05 7.78 4.39
CA ALA A 99 14.08 6.78 4.12
C ALA A 99 14.73 6.25 5.42
N LEU A 100 15.10 7.16 6.34
CA LEU A 100 15.68 6.80 7.63
C LEU A 100 14.72 5.98 8.50
N SER A 101 13.43 6.33 8.53
CA SER A 101 12.41 5.55 9.23
C SER A 101 12.32 4.12 8.69
N ASN A 102 12.35 3.95 7.37
CA ASN A 102 12.31 2.64 6.74
C ASN A 102 13.61 1.84 6.93
N LEU A 103 14.75 2.53 6.99
CA LEU A 103 16.02 1.91 7.32
C LEU A 103 16.01 1.35 8.75
N SER A 104 15.51 2.12 9.71
CA SER A 104 15.31 1.67 11.10
C SER A 104 14.41 0.43 11.17
N ARG A 105 13.31 0.41 10.42
CA ARG A 105 12.41 -0.76 10.32
C ARG A 105 13.11 -1.98 9.74
N ALA A 106 13.98 -1.80 8.75
CA ALA A 106 14.75 -2.89 8.16
C ALA A 106 15.78 -3.45 9.14
N MET A 107 16.51 -2.59 9.85
CA MET A 107 17.46 -2.98 10.90
C MET A 107 16.77 -3.80 11.99
N ARG A 108 15.64 -3.31 12.51
CA ARG A 108 14.86 -4.03 13.52
C ARG A 108 14.39 -5.39 13.02
N TRP A 109 13.96 -5.48 11.76
CA TRP A 109 13.51 -6.75 11.21
C TRP A 109 14.64 -7.77 11.07
N ASN A 110 15.86 -7.34 10.74
CA ASN A 110 17.02 -8.21 10.73
C ASN A 110 17.29 -8.81 12.11
N LEU A 111 17.13 -8.03 13.19
CA LEU A 111 17.24 -8.53 14.56
C LEU A 111 16.19 -9.60 14.88
N LEU A 112 14.96 -9.47 14.36
CA LEU A 112 13.91 -10.50 14.54
C LEU A 112 14.22 -11.80 13.77
N LEU A 113 15.02 -11.74 12.71
CA LEU A 113 15.38 -12.89 11.89
C LEU A 113 16.62 -13.63 12.41
N GLN A 114 17.50 -12.95 13.15
CA GLN A 114 18.68 -13.56 13.79
C GLN A 114 18.39 -14.83 14.62
N PRO A 115 17.38 -14.87 15.52
CA PRO A 115 17.09 -16.07 16.32
C PRO A 115 16.57 -17.25 15.48
N LEU A 116 16.11 -17.00 14.25
CA LEU A 116 15.70 -18.04 13.30
C LEU A 116 16.88 -18.60 12.48
N GLY A 117 18.10 -18.10 12.73
CA GLY A 117 19.32 -18.48 12.02
C GLY A 117 19.55 -17.73 10.71
N TYR A 118 18.78 -16.67 10.43
CA TYR A 118 18.90 -15.89 9.19
C TYR A 118 19.48 -14.50 9.46
N GLN A 119 20.47 -14.10 8.67
CA GLN A 119 21.07 -12.76 8.71
C GLN A 119 21.03 -12.11 7.33
N PRO A 120 19.86 -11.64 6.88
CA PRO A 120 19.75 -10.97 5.60
C PRO A 120 20.56 -9.66 5.60
N LYS A 121 21.12 -9.31 4.44
CA LYS A 121 21.83 -8.03 4.29
C LYS A 121 20.85 -6.87 4.43
N LEU A 122 21.30 -5.78 5.08
CA LEU A 122 20.43 -4.65 5.41
C LEU A 122 19.75 -4.04 4.18
N TYR A 123 20.46 -3.92 3.06
CA TYR A 123 19.90 -3.37 1.82
C TYR A 123 18.76 -4.24 1.27
N ASN A 124 18.88 -5.56 1.32
CA ASN A 124 17.84 -6.49 0.86
C ASN A 124 16.57 -6.35 1.70
N SER A 125 16.72 -6.29 3.02
CA SER A 125 15.61 -6.04 3.94
C SER A 125 15.00 -4.65 3.76
N PHE A 126 15.80 -3.63 3.49
CA PHE A 126 15.32 -2.27 3.23
C PHE A 126 14.50 -2.20 1.94
N PHE A 127 14.99 -2.75 0.83
CA PHE A 127 14.22 -2.81 -0.42
C PHE A 127 12.96 -3.67 -0.27
N ALA A 128 13.01 -4.77 0.47
CA ALA A 128 11.82 -5.56 0.76
C ALA A 128 10.76 -4.75 1.54
N VAL A 129 11.17 -3.90 2.48
CA VAL A 129 10.28 -2.94 3.16
C VAL A 129 9.69 -1.93 2.17
N LEU A 130 10.50 -1.34 1.29
CA LEU A 130 10.01 -0.37 0.29
C LEU A 130 9.01 -1.01 -0.70
N ILE A 131 9.24 -2.25 -1.11
CA ILE A 131 8.32 -3.02 -1.97
C ILE A 131 6.96 -3.19 -1.30
N THR A 132 6.89 -3.41 0.02
CA THR A 132 5.60 -3.44 0.75
C THR A 132 4.80 -2.17 0.52
N TYR A 133 5.43 -1.01 0.69
CA TYR A 133 4.75 0.28 0.54
C TYR A 133 4.29 0.48 -0.91
N PHE A 134 5.16 0.16 -1.87
CA PHE A 134 4.83 0.24 -3.28
C PHE A 134 3.64 -0.64 -3.66
N VAL A 135 3.65 -1.92 -3.25
CA VAL A 135 2.56 -2.86 -3.55
C VAL A 135 1.25 -2.45 -2.89
N ASN A 136 1.30 -1.90 -1.68
CA ASN A 136 0.12 -1.42 -0.97
C ASN A 136 -0.57 -0.24 -1.68
N LEU A 137 0.13 0.51 -2.56
CA LEU A 137 -0.50 1.56 -3.38
C LEU A 137 -1.40 0.99 -4.47
N PHE A 138 -1.05 -0.17 -5.03
CA PHE A 138 -1.81 -0.81 -6.11
C PHE A 138 -2.87 -1.76 -5.59
N ILE A 139 -2.50 -2.60 -4.61
CA ILE A 139 -3.38 -3.63 -4.06
C ILE A 139 -3.36 -3.53 -2.54
N PRO A 140 -4.48 -3.13 -1.92
CA PRO A 140 -4.52 -3.00 -0.47
C PRO A 140 -4.25 -4.35 0.18
N ARG A 141 -3.40 -4.34 1.22
CA ARG A 141 -3.04 -5.49 2.08
C ARG A 141 -2.16 -6.58 1.44
N MET A 142 -1.75 -6.44 0.18
CA MET A 142 -0.83 -7.41 -0.46
C MET A 142 0.65 -7.15 -0.16
N GLY A 143 1.00 -5.99 0.39
CA GLY A 143 2.39 -5.59 0.61
C GLY A 143 3.16 -6.45 1.61
N GLU A 144 2.48 -7.08 2.57
CA GLU A 144 3.14 -7.94 3.57
C GLU A 144 3.63 -9.26 2.94
N VAL A 145 2.78 -9.87 2.12
CA VAL A 145 3.14 -11.05 1.31
C VAL A 145 4.25 -10.70 0.33
N ALA A 146 4.16 -9.52 -0.31
CA ALA A 146 5.16 -9.08 -1.27
C ALA A 146 6.56 -8.92 -0.64
N ARG A 147 6.65 -8.45 0.60
CA ARG A 147 7.94 -8.34 1.31
C ARG A 147 8.51 -9.69 1.71
N ALA A 148 7.67 -10.61 2.19
CA ALA A 148 8.14 -11.96 2.49
C ALA A 148 8.63 -12.68 1.22
N ALA A 149 7.93 -12.49 0.08
CA ALA A 149 8.35 -13.01 -1.21
C ALA A 149 9.64 -12.34 -1.74
N ALA A 150 9.78 -11.01 -1.59
CA ALA A 150 10.99 -10.30 -1.97
C ALA A 150 12.21 -10.77 -1.17
N LEU A 151 12.06 -11.00 0.13
CA LEU A 151 13.13 -11.50 0.98
C LEU A 151 13.47 -12.97 0.67
N ASN A 152 12.47 -13.79 0.38
CA ASN A 152 12.69 -15.16 -0.10
C ASN A 152 13.54 -15.17 -1.38
N LYS A 153 13.24 -14.30 -2.35
CA LYS A 153 14.00 -14.20 -3.59
C LYS A 153 15.42 -13.68 -3.39
N ALA A 154 15.64 -12.76 -2.44
CA ALA A 154 16.94 -12.13 -2.21
C ALA A 154 17.88 -12.96 -1.33
N GLU A 155 17.35 -13.65 -0.32
CA GLU A 155 18.14 -14.27 0.77
C GLU A 155 17.75 -15.74 1.03
N ASN A 156 16.87 -16.33 0.20
CA ASN A 156 16.37 -17.71 0.31
C ASN A 156 15.69 -18.04 1.66
N ILE A 157 15.15 -17.02 2.33
CA ILE A 157 14.42 -17.20 3.59
C ILE A 157 13.00 -17.71 3.28
N PRO A 158 12.53 -18.82 3.88
CA PRO A 158 11.18 -19.32 3.65
C PRO A 158 10.11 -18.27 3.96
N VAL A 159 9.14 -18.12 3.06
CA VAL A 159 8.08 -17.09 3.14
C VAL A 159 7.28 -17.26 4.43
N GLU A 160 7.06 -18.49 4.87
CA GLU A 160 6.30 -18.83 6.08
C GLU A 160 6.99 -18.28 7.34
N LYS A 161 8.32 -18.46 7.43
CA LYS A 161 9.12 -17.93 8.55
C LYS A 161 9.18 -16.41 8.52
N ALA A 162 9.40 -15.83 7.34
CA ALA A 162 9.44 -14.38 7.17
C ALA A 162 8.08 -13.74 7.55
N MET A 163 6.95 -14.31 7.10
CA MET A 163 5.61 -13.84 7.44
C MET A 163 5.36 -13.88 8.95
N GLY A 164 5.77 -14.96 9.64
CA GLY A 164 5.67 -15.06 11.10
C GLY A 164 6.37 -13.89 11.83
N THR A 165 7.57 -13.53 11.40
CA THR A 165 8.30 -12.37 11.98
C THR A 165 7.63 -11.03 11.69
N ILE A 166 7.01 -10.88 10.51
CA ILE A 166 6.29 -9.65 10.15
C ILE A 166 5.09 -9.47 11.08
N VAL A 167 4.27 -10.51 11.24
CA VAL A 167 3.08 -10.48 12.10
C VAL A 167 3.48 -10.24 13.56
N LEU A 168 4.50 -10.95 14.07
CA LEU A 168 5.00 -10.75 15.42
C LEU A 168 5.46 -9.30 15.64
N GLY A 169 6.17 -8.73 14.66
CA GLY A 169 6.57 -7.32 14.70
C GLY A 169 5.39 -6.36 14.79
N ARG A 170 4.26 -6.64 14.11
CA ARG A 170 3.04 -5.82 14.20
C ARG A 170 2.38 -5.91 15.57
N ILE A 171 2.33 -7.10 16.16
CA ILE A 171 1.74 -7.31 17.49
C ILE A 171 2.53 -6.49 18.53
N ILE A 172 3.86 -6.55 18.47
CA ILE A 172 4.72 -5.75 19.35
C ILE A 172 4.49 -4.25 19.13
N ASP A 173 4.40 -3.78 17.88
CA ASP A 173 4.11 -2.37 17.57
C ASP A 173 2.78 -1.90 18.19
N VAL A 174 1.73 -2.72 18.11
CA VAL A 174 0.42 -2.41 18.69
C VAL A 174 0.48 -2.38 20.22
N ILE A 175 1.14 -3.35 20.85
CA ILE A 175 1.32 -3.38 22.30
C ILE A 175 2.06 -2.12 22.77
N MET A 176 3.17 -1.76 22.13
CA MET A 176 3.94 -0.57 22.46
C MET A 176 3.12 0.70 22.28
N LEU A 177 2.33 0.80 21.20
CA LEU A 177 1.46 1.94 20.96
C LEU A 177 0.40 2.07 22.07
N LEU A 178 -0.22 0.97 22.48
CA LEU A 178 -1.21 0.96 23.56
C LEU A 178 -0.58 1.39 24.91
N LEU A 179 0.64 0.95 25.20
CA LEU A 179 1.37 1.34 26.40
C LEU A 179 1.66 2.85 26.42
N PHE A 180 2.13 3.42 25.31
CA PHE A 180 2.40 4.86 25.22
C PHE A 180 1.11 5.69 25.34
N ILE A 181 0.02 5.24 24.73
CA ILE A 181 -1.29 5.89 24.88
C ILE A 181 -1.73 5.87 26.34
N ALA A 182 -1.65 4.71 27.00
CA ALA A 182 -2.01 4.59 28.41
C ALA A 182 -1.15 5.48 29.32
N LEU A 183 0.16 5.56 29.06
CA LEU A 183 1.08 6.46 29.77
C LEU A 183 0.69 7.93 29.57
N ALA A 184 0.36 8.33 28.35
CA ALA A 184 -0.03 9.70 28.03
C ALA A 184 -1.35 10.14 28.67
N PHE A 185 -2.24 9.20 29.01
CA PHE A 185 -3.46 9.48 29.76
C PHE A 185 -3.25 9.50 31.28
N LEU A 186 -2.18 8.85 31.77
CA LEU A 186 -1.86 8.78 33.20
C LEU A 186 -0.97 9.94 33.66
N LEU A 187 -0.19 10.53 32.75
CA LEU A 187 0.66 11.70 32.96
C LEU A 187 -0.10 13.00 32.70
#